data_AF-G8QRS3-F1
#
_entry.id   AF-G8QRS3-F1
#
_cell.length_a   1.000
_cell.length_b   1.000
_cell.length_c   1.000
_cell.angle_alpha   90.00
_cell.angle_beta   90.00
_cell.angle_gamma   90.00
#
_symmetry.space_group_name_H-M   'P 1'
#
loop_
_entity.id
_entity.type
_entity.pdbx_description
1 polymer ?
#
loop_
_entity_poly.entity_id
_entity_poly.type
_entity_poly.pdbx_seq_one_letter_code
_entity_poly.pdbx_strand_id
1 'polypeptide(L)'
;MNIPQIGLIIKKLRIELHMTQQELIEKAYLTRSQIYYIETCKKIPRKPTLDNICLALGISYCELINYQYSFDSSTPSISSMEAPGATIG
;
A
#
# COMPACT_ATOMS: atom_id res chain seq x y z
N MET A 1 8.36 7.67 -5.46
CA MET A 1 7.32 6.74 -4.99
C MET A 1 7.65 6.37 -3.55
N ASN A 2 6.88 6.85 -2.57
CA ASN A 2 7.14 6.48 -1.18
C ASN A 2 6.40 5.15 -0.91
N ILE A 3 7.13 4.05 -1.11
CA ILE A 3 6.65 2.67 -1.06
C ILE A 3 6.33 2.14 0.37
N PRO A 4 6.73 2.76 1.52
CA PRO A 4 6.47 2.16 2.83
C PRO A 4 4.99 2.12 3.23
N GLN A 5 4.04 2.60 2.41
CA GLN A 5 2.61 2.53 2.71
C GLN A 5 1.94 1.22 2.23
N ILE A 6 2.52 0.50 1.26
CA ILE A 6 1.83 -0.65 0.64
C ILE A 6 1.54 -1.76 1.66
N GLY A 7 2.45 -1.97 2.62
CA GLY A 7 2.28 -2.92 3.70
C GLY A 7 1.11 -2.57 4.64
N LEU A 8 0.94 -1.28 4.95
CA LEU A 8 -0.17 -0.80 5.78
C LEU A 8 -1.51 -0.96 5.06
N ILE A 9 -1.55 -0.71 3.74
CA ILE A 9 -2.75 -0.88 2.93
C ILE A 9 -3.14 -2.37 2.85
N ILE A 10 -2.19 -3.26 2.62
CA ILE A 10 -2.41 -4.72 2.65
C ILE A 10 -3.00 -5.13 4.01
N LYS A 11 -2.42 -4.65 5.12
CA LYS A 11 -2.93 -4.94 6.46
C LYS A 11 -4.36 -4.42 6.66
N LYS A 12 -4.65 -3.21 6.19
CA LYS A 12 -5.97 -2.59 6.31
C LYS A 12 -7.02 -3.38 5.53
N LEU A 13 -6.77 -3.67 4.26
CA LEU A 13 -7.65 -4.49 3.41
C LEU A 13 -7.91 -5.86 4.03
N ARG A 14 -6.87 -6.51 4.54
CA ARG A 14 -7.01 -7.80 5.25
C ARG A 14 -8.00 -7.69 6.42
N ILE A 15 -7.88 -6.65 7.24
CA ILE A 15 -8.77 -6.44 8.40
C ILE A 15 -10.21 -6.12 7.93
N GLU A 16 -10.37 -5.30 6.89
CA GLU A 16 -11.68 -4.96 6.30
C GLU A 16 -12.39 -6.20 5.72
N LEU A 17 -11.62 -7.16 5.21
CA LEU A 17 -12.12 -8.47 4.75
C LEU A 17 -12.30 -9.49 5.89
N HIS A 18 -12.17 -9.06 7.16
CA HIS A 18 -12.25 -9.90 8.36
C HIS A 18 -11.27 -11.10 8.35
N MET A 19 -10.13 -10.95 7.69
CA MET A 19 -9.11 -12.01 7.60
C MET A 19 -8.06 -11.85 8.71
N THR A 20 -7.71 -12.95 9.35
CA THR A 20 -6.53 -13.06 10.21
C THR A 20 -5.24 -13.05 9.41
N GLN A 21 -4.11 -12.73 10.05
CA GLN A 21 -2.81 -12.80 9.38
C GLN A 21 -2.49 -14.24 8.92
N GLN A 22 -2.93 -15.26 9.67
CA GLN A 22 -2.74 -16.67 9.33
C GLN A 22 -3.50 -17.06 8.05
N GLU A 23 -4.74 -16.60 7.89
CA GLU A 23 -5.50 -16.86 6.66
C GLU A 23 -4.88 -16.19 5.43
N LEU A 24 -4.32 -14.98 5.57
CA LEU A 24 -3.60 -14.35 4.46
C LEU A 24 -2.32 -15.12 4.11
N ILE A 25 -1.56 -15.59 5.11
CA ILE A 25 -0.37 -16.42 4.94
C ILE A 25 -0.71 -17.66 4.10
N GLU A 26 -1.77 -18.37 4.48
CA GLU A 26 -2.21 -19.60 3.82
C GLU A 26 -2.71 -19.34 2.40
N LYS A 27 -3.61 -18.37 2.21
CA LYS A 27 -4.18 -18.05 0.90
C LYS A 27 -3.15 -17.48 -0.09
N ALA A 28 -2.15 -16.74 0.39
CA ALA A 28 -1.11 -16.15 -0.46
C ALA A 28 0.08 -17.11 -0.69
N TYR A 29 0.09 -18.29 -0.08
CA TYR A 29 1.23 -19.21 -0.11
C TYR A 29 2.54 -18.53 0.32
N LEU A 30 2.48 -17.71 1.38
CA LEU A 30 3.61 -16.97 1.93
C LEU A 30 3.97 -17.46 3.32
N THR A 31 5.17 -17.15 3.77
CA THR A 31 5.59 -17.43 5.14
C THR A 31 5.09 -16.35 6.10
N ARG A 32 4.93 -16.72 7.38
CA ARG A 32 4.62 -15.78 8.46
C ARG A 32 5.60 -14.60 8.51
N SER A 33 6.90 -14.87 8.37
CA SER A 33 7.92 -13.81 8.37
C SER A 33 7.76 -12.86 7.19
N GLN A 34 7.42 -13.35 5.99
CA GLN A 34 7.16 -12.49 4.84
C GLN A 34 5.98 -11.54 5.10
N ILE A 35 4.83 -12.06 5.53
CA ILE A 35 3.66 -11.23 5.82
C ILE A 35 3.95 -10.25 6.95
N TYR A 36 4.62 -10.68 8.03
CA TYR A 36 5.02 -9.78 9.11
C TYR A 36 5.87 -8.60 8.61
N TYR A 37 6.93 -8.88 7.84
CA TYR A 37 7.81 -7.81 7.34
C TYR A 37 7.11 -6.91 6.32
N ILE A 38 6.18 -7.45 5.54
CA ILE A 38 5.37 -6.67 4.60
C ILE A 38 4.41 -5.75 5.36
N GLU A 39 3.56 -6.28 6.25
CA GLU A 39 2.55 -5.50 6.98
C GLU A 39 3.14 -4.49 7.97
N THR A 40 4.38 -4.72 8.42
CA THR A 40 5.15 -3.76 9.24
C THR A 40 6.02 -2.83 8.42
N CYS A 41 5.94 -2.90 7.08
CA CYS A 41 6.64 -2.05 6.13
C CYS A 41 8.17 -2.12 6.23
N LYS A 42 8.68 -3.19 6.84
CA LYS A 42 10.11 -3.52 6.95
C LYS A 42 10.66 -4.12 5.66
N LYS A 43 9.80 -4.65 4.79
CA LYS A 43 10.19 -5.24 3.50
C LYS A 43 9.19 -4.88 2.41
N ILE A 44 9.71 -4.42 1.28
CA ILE A 44 8.93 -4.18 0.07
C ILE A 44 8.71 -5.53 -0.63
N PRO A 45 7.46 -5.94 -0.89
CA PRO A 45 7.18 -7.17 -1.64
C PRO A 45 7.59 -7.01 -3.11
N ARG A 46 8.13 -8.08 -3.70
CA ARG A 46 8.35 -8.14 -5.15
C ARG A 46 7.02 -8.40 -5.86
N LYS A 47 6.96 -8.10 -7.15
CA LYS A 47 5.75 -8.30 -7.99
C LYS A 47 5.09 -9.68 -7.80
N PRO A 48 5.79 -10.84 -7.83
CA PRO A 48 5.15 -12.13 -7.62
C PRO A 48 4.53 -12.30 -6.22
N THR A 49 5.20 -11.77 -5.19
CA THR A 49 4.68 -11.76 -3.82
C THR A 49 3.42 -10.90 -3.71
N LEU A 50 3.42 -9.76 -4.41
CA LEU A 50 2.30 -8.85 -4.42
C LEU A 50 1.10 -9.44 -5.18
N ASP A 51 1.35 -10.15 -6.28
CA ASP A 51 0.33 -10.87 -7.04
C ASP A 51 -0.36 -11.94 -6.19
N ASN A 52 0.41 -12.73 -5.44
CA ASN A 52 -0.16 -13.70 -4.51
C ASN A 52 -1.02 -13.04 -3.42
N ILE A 53 -0.60 -11.88 -2.91
CA ILE A 53 -1.37 -11.13 -1.91
C ILE A 53 -2.67 -10.59 -2.51
N CYS A 54 -2.61 -10.00 -3.71
CA CYS A 54 -3.79 -9.54 -4.44
C CYS A 54 -4.80 -10.68 -4.66
N LEU A 55 -4.33 -11.83 -5.14
CA LEU A 55 -5.15 -13.03 -5.32
C LEU A 55 -5.78 -13.50 -3.99
N ALA A 56 -5.01 -13.52 -2.91
CA ALA A 56 -5.50 -13.93 -1.59
C ALA A 56 -6.55 -12.98 -0.99
N LEU A 57 -6.43 -11.68 -1.28
CA LEU A 57 -7.38 -10.64 -0.89
C LEU A 57 -8.57 -10.54 -1.84
N GLY A 58 -8.55 -11.24 -2.99
CA GLY A 58 -9.62 -11.19 -3.98
C GLY A 58 -9.71 -9.86 -4.74
N ILE A 59 -8.59 -9.14 -4.88
CA ILE A 59 -8.52 -7.86 -5.59
C ILE A 59 -7.48 -7.90 -6.72
N SER A 60 -7.61 -6.98 -7.67
CA SER A 60 -6.60 -6.74 -8.69
C SER A 60 -5.46 -5.86 -8.18
N TYR A 61 -4.33 -5.89 -8.89
CA TYR A 61 -3.22 -4.97 -8.65
C TYR A 61 -3.64 -3.49 -8.81
N CYS A 62 -4.48 -3.20 -9.80
CA CYS A 62 -4.97 -1.84 -10.06
C CYS A 62 -5.80 -1.32 -8.88
N GLU A 63 -6.67 -2.15 -8.30
CA GLU A 63 -7.43 -1.79 -7.10
C GLU A 63 -6.50 -1.50 -5.92
N LEU A 64 -5.50 -2.35 -5.68
CA LEU A 64 -4.52 -2.13 -4.61
C LEU A 64 -3.80 -0.78 -4.75
N ILE A 65 -3.42 -0.41 -5.97
CA ILE A 65 -2.79 0.88 -6.27
C ILE A 65 -3.77 2.05 -6.08
N ASN A 66 -5.04 1.89 -6.46
CA ASN A 66 -6.06 2.91 -6.21
C ASN A 66 -6.29 3.17 -4.71
N TYR A 67 -6.28 2.12 -3.89
CA TYR A 67 -6.31 2.25 -2.43
C TYR A 67 -5.11 3.03 -1.90
N GLN A 68 -3.93 2.84 -2.49
CA GLN A 68 -2.73 3.59 -2.12
C GLN A 68 -2.87 5.08 -2.39
N TYR A 69 -3.27 5.47 -3.60
CA TYR A 69 -3.45 6.89 -3.95
C TYR A 69 -4.50 7.58 -3.07
N SER A 70 -5.58 6.87 -2.74
CA SER A 70 -6.62 7.36 -1.84
C SER A 70 -6.13 7.53 -0.39
N PHE A 71 -5.12 6.77 0.01
CA PHE A 71 -4.49 6.87 1.33
C PHE A 71 -3.51 8.05 1.39
N ASP A 72 -2.71 8.23 0.33
CA ASP A 72 -1.73 9.31 0.21
C ASP A 72 -2.39 10.70 0.07
N SER A 73 -3.59 10.79 -0.52
CA SER A 73 -4.35 12.05 -0.65
C SER A 73 -4.89 12.61 0.67
N SER A 74 -4.77 11.87 1.77
CA SER A 74 -5.05 12.38 3.12
C SER A 74 -3.87 13.15 3.72
N THR A 75 -2.74 13.23 3.02
CA THR A 75 -1.71 14.23 3.31
C THR A 75 -2.09 15.54 2.61
N PRO A 76 -2.13 16.70 3.31
CA PRO A 76 -2.25 17.97 2.63
C PRO A 76 -0.99 18.12 1.77
N SER A 77 -1.13 17.96 0.46
CA SER A 77 -0.04 18.19 -0.48
C SER A 77 0.36 19.67 -0.40
N ILE A 78 1.48 19.95 0.28
CA ILE A 78 2.14 21.24 0.23
C ILE A 78 2.95 21.28 -1.08
N SER A 79 2.27 21.65 -2.16
CA SER A 79 2.87 22.09 -3.43
C SER A 79 1.72 22.75 -4.23
N SER A 80 1.69 24.05 -4.55
CA SER A 80 2.81 24.96 -4.82
C SER A 80 2.56 26.35 -4.26
N MET A 81 3.59 26.82 -3.57
CA MET A 81 3.91 28.23 -3.40
C MET A 81 4.36 28.75 -4.78
N GLU A 82 3.51 29.51 -5.48
CA GLU A 82 4.02 30.42 -6.51
C GLU A 82 4.39 31.73 -5.79
N ALA A 83 5.68 32.06 -5.83
CA ALA A 83 6.21 33.30 -5.33
C ALA A 83 5.55 34.49 -6.05
N PRO A 84 5.38 35.65 -5.38
CA PRO A 84 4.86 36.85 -6.03
C PRO A 84 5.79 37.25 -7.18
N GLY A 85 5.29 37.18 -8.41
CA GLY A 85 5.95 37.73 -9.58
C GLY A 85 6.18 39.22 -9.39
N ALA A 86 7.43 39.60 -9.21
CA ALA A 86 7.88 40.97 -9.40
C ALA A 86 7.72 41.31 -10.89
N THR A 87 6.66 42.04 -11.24
CA THR A 87 6.60 42.75 -12.52
C THR A 87 7.35 44.06 -12.34
N ILE A 88 8.59 44.11 -12.83
CA ILE A 88 9.23 45.35 -13.21
C ILE A 88 8.79 45.66 -14.65
N GLY A 89 8.12 46.78 -14.83
CA GLY A 89 7.65 47.31 -16.11
C GLY A 89 7.07 48.70 -15.91
#